data_AF-A0A238HAT0-F1
#
_entry.id   AF-A0A238HAT0-F1
#
_cell.length_a   1.000
_cell.length_b   1.000
_cell.length_c   1.000
_cell.angle_alpha   90.00
_cell.angle_beta   90.00
_cell.angle_gamma   90.00
#
_symmetry.space_group_name_H-M   'P 1'
#
loop_
_entity.id
_entity.type
_entity.pdbx_description
1 polymer ?
#
loop_
_entity_poly.entity_id
_entity_poly.type
_entity_poly.pdbx_seq_one_letter_code
_entity_poly.pdbx_strand_id
1 'polypeptide(L)'
;MRLGEIARETQLTAATTSDAVSTLEHKGLVEKRRALDDGRALAVRLSARGRTAAKKALQWPDFLSKAIGALGSDEQGLLYRTLLKTLRELQINGDIPPHRMCVTCKHFQPGKQGRKLGYRCSLLDLMMTDADLRLDCTVHEEADVATQKKTWKIFAQA
;
A
#
# COMPACT_ATOMS: atom_id res chain seq x y z
N MET A 1 16.07 -6.80 6.36
CA MET A 1 14.79 -7.53 6.25
C MET A 1 15.09 -8.96 5.85
N ARG A 2 14.39 -9.93 6.43
CA ARG A 2 14.44 -11.33 6.01
C ARG A 2 13.68 -11.52 4.69
N LEU A 3 13.99 -12.57 3.94
CA LEU A 3 13.35 -12.82 2.65
C LEU A 3 11.82 -12.96 2.76
N GLY A 4 11.35 -13.68 3.78
CA GLY A 4 9.91 -13.83 4.04
C GLY A 4 9.21 -12.52 4.40
N GLU A 5 9.91 -11.61 5.08
CA GLU A 5 9.38 -10.26 5.36
C GLU A 5 9.26 -9.45 4.07
N ILE A 6 10.27 -9.53 3.18
CA ILE A 6 10.22 -8.84 1.88
C ILE A 6 9.06 -9.37 1.04
N ALA A 7 8.92 -10.69 0.93
CA ALA A 7 7.83 -11.32 0.17
C ALA A 7 6.45 -10.89 0.67
N ARG A 8 6.28 -10.82 2.00
CA ARG A 8 5.04 -10.37 2.63
C ARG A 8 4.76 -8.89 2.35
N GLU A 9 5.75 -8.01 2.50
CA GLU A 9 5.58 -6.56 2.29
C GLU A 9 5.39 -6.20 0.80
N THR A 10 5.95 -6.97 -0.12
CA THR A 10 5.76 -6.75 -1.57
C THR A 10 4.55 -7.51 -2.14
N GLN A 11 3.87 -8.31 -1.32
CA GLN A 11 2.81 -9.23 -1.73
C GLN A 11 3.22 -10.16 -2.91
N LEU A 12 4.49 -10.56 -2.94
CA LEU A 12 5.03 -11.50 -3.93
C LEU A 12 5.23 -12.87 -3.32
N THR A 13 5.29 -13.91 -4.16
CA THR A 13 5.63 -15.25 -3.69
C THR A 13 7.07 -15.30 -3.17
N ALA A 14 7.37 -16.27 -2.30
CA ALA A 14 8.73 -16.50 -1.82
C ALA A 14 9.70 -16.82 -2.98
N ALA A 15 9.23 -17.55 -4.00
CA ALA A 15 10.01 -17.87 -5.19
C ALA A 15 10.36 -16.60 -5.98
N THR A 16 9.36 -15.80 -6.36
CA THR A 16 9.57 -14.54 -7.10
C THR A 16 10.47 -13.57 -6.32
N THR A 17 10.29 -13.49 -5.00
CA THR A 17 11.11 -12.65 -4.13
C THR A 17 12.55 -13.15 -4.07
N SER A 18 12.75 -14.47 -3.96
CA SER A 18 14.09 -15.09 -3.97
C SER A 18 14.83 -14.80 -5.27
N ASP A 19 14.16 -14.95 -6.41
CA ASP A 19 14.74 -14.71 -7.74
C ASP A 19 15.11 -13.24 -7.92
N ALA A 20 14.23 -12.32 -7.51
CA ALA A 20 14.50 -10.89 -7.54
C ALA A 20 15.69 -10.51 -6.65
N VAL A 21 15.75 -11.02 -5.41
CA VAL A 21 16.86 -10.75 -4.47
C VAL A 21 18.17 -11.31 -5.02
N SER A 22 18.17 -12.53 -5.57
CA SER A 22 19.38 -13.15 -6.11
C SER A 22 19.87 -12.40 -7.36
N THR A 23 18.97 -11.90 -8.19
CA THR A 23 19.30 -11.03 -9.32
C THR A 23 19.91 -9.71 -8.86
N LEU A 24 19.36 -9.08 -7.83
CA LEU A 24 19.89 -7.84 -7.26
C LEU A 24 21.26 -8.06 -6.59
N GLU A 25 21.49 -9.24 -5.99
CA GLU A 25 22.75 -9.64 -5.38
C GLU A 25 23.83 -9.82 -6.45
N HIS A 26 23.52 -10.54 -7.54
CA HIS A 26 24.42 -10.69 -8.68
C HIS A 26 24.78 -9.34 -9.33
N LYS A 27 23.85 -8.37 -9.32
CA LYS A 27 24.10 -6.99 -9.77
C LYS A 27 24.89 -6.14 -8.77
N GLY A 28 25.24 -6.68 -7.59
CA GLY A 28 25.94 -5.97 -6.52
C GLY A 28 25.12 -4.87 -5.85
N LEU A 29 23.79 -4.92 -5.94
CA LEU A 29 22.88 -3.92 -5.38
C LEU A 29 22.39 -4.31 -3.98
N VAL A 30 22.30 -5.59 -3.69
CA VAL A 30 22.02 -6.10 -2.34
C VAL A 30 23.10 -7.07 -1.90
N GLU A 31 23.18 -7.28 -0.59
CA GLU A 31 24.06 -8.26 0.04
C GLU A 31 23.24 -9.05 1.07
N LYS A 32 23.44 -10.37 1.12
CA LYS A 32 22.94 -11.22 2.21
C LYS A 32 23.96 -11.20 3.35
N ARG A 33 23.52 -10.81 4.54
CA ARG A 33 24.33 -10.78 5.77
C ARG A 33 23.59 -11.52 6.88
N ARG A 34 24.31 -12.00 7.89
CA ARG A 34 23.65 -12.51 9.11
C ARG A 34 22.80 -11.41 9.75
N ALA A 35 21.62 -11.75 10.22
CA ALA A 35 20.77 -10.82 10.93
C ALA A 35 21.42 -10.42 12.27
N LEU A 36 21.16 -9.20 12.73
CA LEU A 36 21.76 -8.70 13.99
C LEU A 36 21.09 -9.29 15.22
N ASP A 37 19.81 -9.63 15.09
CA ASP A 37 18.93 -10.20 16.10
C ASP A 37 18.96 -11.74 16.13
N ASP A 38 19.33 -12.38 15.01
CA ASP A 38 19.52 -13.82 14.92
C ASP A 38 20.67 -14.17 13.96
N GLY A 39 21.80 -14.58 14.53
CA GLY A 39 23.00 -14.95 13.77
C GLY A 39 22.84 -16.18 12.88
N ARG A 40 21.74 -16.93 13.00
CA ARG A 40 21.38 -18.04 12.10
C ARG A 40 20.51 -17.57 10.93
N ALA A 41 19.84 -16.44 11.05
CA ALA A 41 19.01 -15.89 10.00
C ALA A 41 19.84 -15.05 9.01
N LEU A 42 19.45 -15.08 7.73
CA LEU A 42 19.97 -14.17 6.71
C LEU A 42 19.04 -12.97 6.54
N ALA A 43 19.63 -11.79 6.49
CA ALA A 43 18.99 -10.53 6.18
C ALA A 43 19.55 -9.96 4.87
N VAL A 44 18.66 -9.46 4.02
CA VAL A 44 19.02 -8.70 2.83
C VAL A 44 19.26 -7.25 3.23
N ARG A 45 20.35 -6.66 2.72
CA ARG A 45 20.71 -5.26 2.90
C ARG A 45 21.13 -4.63 1.58
N LEU A 46 20.88 -3.33 1.42
CA LEU A 46 21.42 -2.58 0.29
C LEU A 46 22.94 -2.43 0.44
N SER A 47 23.68 -2.66 -0.65
CA SER A 47 25.08 -2.24 -0.76
C SER A 47 25.17 -0.71 -0.89
N ALA A 48 26.37 -0.14 -0.90
CA ALA A 48 26.54 1.29 -1.20
C ALA A 48 25.97 1.65 -2.59
N ARG A 49 26.27 0.83 -3.61
CA ARG A 49 25.72 0.96 -4.97
C ARG A 49 24.21 0.78 -4.97
N GLY A 50 23.70 -0.17 -4.19
CA GLY A 50 22.28 -0.41 -3.97
C GLY A 50 21.55 0.80 -3.43
N ARG A 51 22.10 1.47 -2.41
CA ARG A 51 21.52 2.71 -1.85
C ARG A 51 21.40 3.81 -2.91
N THR A 52 22.42 3.99 -3.74
CA THR A 52 22.37 4.96 -4.85
C THR A 52 21.32 4.58 -5.90
N ALA A 53 21.23 3.30 -6.27
CA ALA A 53 20.22 2.82 -7.21
C ALA A 53 18.80 2.97 -6.65
N ALA A 54 18.59 2.63 -5.37
CA ALA A 54 17.30 2.79 -4.69
C ALA A 54 16.85 4.26 -4.65
N LYS A 55 17.77 5.20 -4.38
CA LYS A 55 17.48 6.64 -4.46
C LYS A 55 16.99 7.07 -5.84
N LYS A 56 17.58 6.54 -6.92
CA LYS A 56 17.10 6.80 -8.28
C LYS A 56 15.75 6.15 -8.56
N ALA A 57 15.53 4.93 -8.09
CA ALA A 57 14.25 4.24 -8.24
C ALA A 57 13.10 4.97 -7.52
N LEU A 58 13.37 5.62 -6.38
CA LEU A 58 12.39 6.45 -5.67
C LEU A 58 11.88 7.65 -6.49
N GLN A 59 12.63 8.09 -7.50
CA GLN A 59 12.25 9.19 -8.40
C GLN A 59 11.39 8.71 -9.58
N TRP A 60 11.26 7.39 -9.77
CA TRP A 60 10.48 6.84 -10.88
C TRP A 60 9.03 7.36 -10.91
N PRO A 61 8.29 7.50 -9.80
CA PRO A 61 6.92 8.02 -9.81
C PRO A 61 6.80 9.51 -10.15
N ASP A 62 7.90 10.26 -10.29
CA ASP A 62 7.87 11.73 -10.42
C ASP A 62 7.11 12.19 -11.67
N PHE A 63 7.24 11.47 -12.79
CA PHE A 63 6.53 11.82 -14.03
C PHE A 63 5.01 11.67 -13.85
N LEU A 64 4.58 10.63 -13.15
CA LEU A 64 3.17 10.36 -12.86
C LEU A 64 2.64 11.38 -11.85
N SER A 65 3.42 11.69 -10.81
CA SER A 65 3.07 12.70 -9.80
C SER A 65 2.87 14.08 -10.43
N LYS A 66 3.71 14.45 -11.41
CA LYS A 66 3.55 15.69 -12.19
C LYS A 66 2.27 15.68 -13.03
N ALA A 67 1.96 14.57 -13.68
CA ALA A 67 0.74 14.44 -14.49
C ALA A 67 -0.52 14.54 -13.62
N ILE A 68 -0.55 13.85 -12.47
CA ILE A 68 -1.66 13.93 -11.52
C ILE A 68 -1.75 15.34 -10.90
N GLY A 69 -0.62 15.97 -10.61
CA GLY A 69 -0.56 17.34 -10.07
C GLY A 69 -1.09 18.43 -11.00
N ALA A 70 -1.24 18.14 -12.30
CA ALA A 70 -1.89 19.05 -13.24
C ALA A 70 -3.43 19.04 -13.12
N LEU A 71 -4.01 18.04 -12.44
CA LEU A 71 -5.44 17.95 -12.18
C LEU A 71 -5.84 18.80 -10.98
N GLY A 72 -7.08 19.31 -10.97
CA GLY A 72 -7.65 19.98 -9.80
C GLY A 72 -7.79 19.04 -8.60
N SER A 73 -7.81 19.58 -7.38
CA SER A 73 -7.89 18.77 -6.15
C SER A 73 -9.09 17.83 -6.11
N ASP A 74 -10.27 18.29 -6.55
CA ASP A 74 -11.48 17.46 -6.64
C ASP A 74 -11.34 16.34 -7.70
N GLU A 75 -10.63 16.59 -8.81
CA GLU A 75 -10.35 15.57 -9.84
C GLU A 75 -9.37 14.51 -9.34
N GLN A 76 -8.32 14.92 -8.61
CA GLN A 76 -7.37 13.97 -7.99
C GLN A 76 -8.08 13.05 -7.00
N GLY A 77 -8.94 13.61 -6.14
CA GLY A 77 -9.75 12.84 -5.20
C GLY A 77 -10.67 11.85 -5.92
N LEU A 78 -11.37 12.30 -6.97
CA LEU A 78 -12.25 11.46 -7.77
C LEU A 78 -11.50 10.34 -8.50
N LEU A 79 -10.34 10.64 -9.10
CA LEU A 79 -9.48 9.65 -9.75
C LEU A 79 -9.05 8.58 -8.75
N TYR A 80 -8.55 9.00 -7.59
CA TYR A 80 -8.06 8.08 -6.58
C TYR A 80 -9.18 7.20 -6.02
N ARG A 81 -10.35 7.79 -5.74
CA ARG A 81 -11.55 7.05 -5.35
C ARG A 81 -11.99 6.05 -6.40
N THR A 82 -11.95 6.42 -7.68
CA THR A 82 -12.30 5.53 -8.79
C THR A 82 -11.34 4.33 -8.84
N LEU A 83 -10.04 4.57 -8.66
CA LEU A 83 -9.04 3.51 -8.57
C LEU A 83 -9.29 2.57 -7.38
N LEU A 84 -9.65 3.10 -6.21
CA LEU A 84 -10.02 2.31 -5.04
C LEU A 84 -11.24 1.41 -5.32
N LYS A 85 -12.25 1.95 -6.02
CA LYS A 85 -13.43 1.19 -6.49
C LYS A 85 -13.02 0.02 -7.39
N THR A 86 -12.20 0.28 -8.42
CA THR A 86 -11.70 -0.76 -9.32
C THR A 86 -10.90 -1.84 -8.59
N LEU A 87 -9.97 -1.44 -7.72
CA LEU A 87 -9.14 -2.39 -6.96
C LEU A 87 -9.99 -3.29 -6.05
N ARG A 88 -11.02 -2.73 -5.41
CA ARG A 88 -11.90 -3.52 -4.56
C ARG A 88 -12.70 -4.56 -5.35
N GLU A 89 -13.22 -4.21 -6.53
CA GLU A 89 -13.94 -5.16 -7.37
C GLU A 89 -13.02 -6.31 -7.83
N LEU A 90 -11.79 -6.00 -8.25
CA LEU A 90 -10.79 -7.01 -8.60
C LEU A 90 -10.47 -7.95 -7.42
N GLN A 91 -10.40 -7.42 -6.19
CA GLN A 91 -10.20 -8.24 -4.98
C GLN A 91 -11.38 -9.15 -4.68
N ILE A 92 -12.61 -8.64 -4.81
CA ILE A 92 -13.83 -9.43 -4.57
C ILE A 92 -13.91 -10.60 -5.56
N ASN A 93 -13.51 -10.35 -6.81
CA ASN A 93 -13.46 -11.37 -7.86
C ASN A 93 -12.28 -12.35 -7.72
N GLY A 94 -11.32 -12.06 -6.85
CA GLY A 94 -10.12 -12.88 -6.65
C GLY A 94 -9.04 -12.68 -7.71
N ASP A 95 -9.15 -11.66 -8.56
CA ASP A 95 -8.17 -11.35 -9.60
C ASP A 95 -6.86 -10.81 -9.01
N ILE A 96 -6.93 -10.16 -7.85
CA ILE A 96 -5.77 -9.65 -7.09
C ILE A 96 -5.92 -9.95 -5.59
N PRO A 97 -4.82 -10.09 -4.84
CA PRO A 97 -4.89 -10.34 -3.40
C PRO A 97 -5.50 -9.15 -2.62
N PRO A 98 -6.05 -9.41 -1.42
CA PRO A 98 -6.51 -8.34 -0.55
C PRO A 98 -5.35 -7.44 -0.12
N HIS A 99 -5.65 -6.14 0.01
CA HIS A 99 -4.74 -5.09 0.47
C HIS A 99 -5.24 -4.52 1.79
N ARG A 100 -4.34 -3.88 2.56
CA ARG A 100 -4.63 -3.22 3.84
C ARG A 100 -5.34 -1.86 3.66
N MET A 101 -6.44 -1.86 2.91
CA MET A 101 -7.14 -0.65 2.48
C MET A 101 -8.02 -0.06 3.58
N CYS A 102 -8.13 1.28 3.64
CA CYS A 102 -9.05 1.94 4.58
C CYS A 102 -10.48 1.39 4.48
N VAL A 103 -11.00 1.18 3.27
CA VAL A 103 -12.38 0.71 3.03
C VAL A 103 -12.68 -0.71 3.51
N THR A 104 -11.65 -1.52 3.85
CA THR A 104 -11.79 -2.85 4.44
C THR A 104 -11.43 -2.89 5.93
N CYS A 105 -11.03 -1.76 6.51
CA CYS A 105 -10.54 -1.64 7.87
C CYS A 105 -11.68 -1.47 8.89
N LYS A 106 -11.58 -2.11 10.07
CA LYS A 106 -12.54 -1.94 11.17
C LYS A 106 -12.55 -0.53 11.77
N HIS A 107 -11.45 0.23 11.59
CA HIS A 107 -11.29 1.58 12.12
C HIS A 107 -11.82 2.67 11.20
N PHE A 108 -12.21 2.32 9.97
CA PHE A 108 -12.65 3.29 8.98
C PHE A 108 -14.13 3.62 9.14
N GLN A 109 -14.40 4.91 9.32
CA GLN A 109 -15.75 5.43 9.52
C GLN A 109 -16.08 6.40 8.38
N PRO A 110 -16.89 5.98 7.39
CA PRO A 110 -17.41 6.90 6.40
C PRO A 110 -18.51 7.77 6.99
N GLY A 111 -18.48 9.08 6.72
CA GLY A 111 -19.41 10.05 7.26
C GLY A 111 -19.54 11.29 6.38
N LYS A 112 -20.23 12.32 6.90
CA LYS A 112 -20.33 13.63 6.24
C LYS A 112 -19.46 14.63 6.98
N GLN A 113 -18.67 15.41 6.24
CA GLN A 113 -18.01 16.61 6.75
C GLN A 113 -18.70 17.83 6.10
N GLY A 114 -19.75 18.34 6.75
CA GLY A 114 -20.61 19.37 6.17
C GLY A 114 -21.31 18.88 4.90
N ARG A 115 -21.06 19.54 3.75
CA ARG A 115 -21.65 19.20 2.44
C ARG A 115 -20.85 18.15 1.65
N LYS A 116 -19.57 17.91 1.98
CA LYS A 116 -18.72 16.91 1.31
C LYS A 116 -18.68 15.63 2.14
N LEU A 117 -18.42 14.50 1.47
CA LEU A 117 -18.14 13.25 2.18
C LEU A 117 -16.83 13.41 2.95
N GLY A 118 -16.79 12.89 4.18
CA GLY A 118 -15.59 12.90 5.00
C GLY A 118 -15.42 11.58 5.71
N TYR A 119 -14.18 11.21 5.96
CA TYR A 119 -13.84 9.95 6.58
C TYR A 119 -13.13 10.19 7.90
N ARG A 120 -13.24 9.24 8.82
CA ARG A 120 -12.45 9.22 10.04
C ARG A 120 -11.78 7.87 10.21
N CYS A 121 -10.51 7.88 10.59
CA CYS A 121 -9.86 6.74 11.20
C CYS A 121 -10.04 6.83 12.70
N SER A 122 -10.83 5.93 13.30
CA SER A 122 -11.10 5.96 14.74
C SER A 122 -9.88 5.59 15.59
N LEU A 123 -8.93 4.83 15.04
CA LEU A 123 -7.70 4.44 15.74
C LEU A 123 -6.70 5.59 15.87
N LEU A 124 -6.49 6.34 14.78
CA LEU A 124 -5.53 7.44 14.73
C LEU A 124 -6.16 8.80 15.06
N ASP A 125 -7.47 8.82 15.29
CA ASP A 125 -8.29 10.02 15.42
C ASP A 125 -8.08 11.05 14.30
N LEU A 126 -8.01 10.56 13.05
CA LEU A 126 -7.67 11.37 11.89
C LEU A 126 -8.89 11.60 10.99
N MET A 127 -9.19 12.86 10.70
CA MET A 127 -10.14 13.25 9.64
C MET A 127 -9.46 13.18 8.28
N MET A 128 -10.16 12.62 7.29
CA MET A 128 -9.61 12.26 5.99
C MET A 128 -10.61 12.61 4.87
N THR A 129 -10.07 12.95 3.70
CA THR A 129 -10.78 13.08 2.43
C THR A 129 -10.49 11.88 1.52
N ASP A 130 -11.01 11.88 0.29
CA ASP A 130 -10.71 10.82 -0.68
C ASP A 130 -9.19 10.66 -0.87
N ALA A 131 -8.46 11.76 -1.02
CA ALA A 131 -7.01 11.76 -1.25
C ALA A 131 -6.19 11.25 -0.06
N ASP A 132 -6.77 11.19 1.14
CA ASP A 132 -6.08 10.75 2.37
C ASP A 132 -6.23 9.25 2.64
N LEU A 133 -7.11 8.57 1.89
CA LEU A 133 -7.32 7.13 2.06
C LEU A 133 -6.03 6.35 1.77
N ARG A 134 -5.81 5.27 2.51
CA ARG A 134 -4.64 4.43 2.37
C ARG A 134 -4.99 3.15 1.62
N LEU A 135 -4.19 2.81 0.61
CA LEU A 135 -4.21 1.52 -0.07
C LEU A 135 -3.48 0.44 0.73
N ASP A 136 -2.44 0.83 1.47
CA ASP A 136 -1.66 -0.05 2.32
C ASP A 136 -1.39 0.64 3.66
N CYS A 137 -2.25 0.39 4.64
CA CYS A 137 -2.16 0.97 5.97
C CYS A 137 -1.45 0.03 6.95
N THR A 138 -0.42 0.52 7.64
CA THR A 138 0.38 -0.27 8.59
C THR A 138 -0.37 -0.66 9.86
N VAL A 139 -1.40 0.09 10.23
CA VAL A 139 -2.27 -0.13 11.40
C VAL A 139 -3.64 -0.68 10.99
N HIS A 140 -3.75 -1.22 9.78
CA HIS A 140 -4.98 -1.84 9.29
C HIS A 140 -5.33 -3.08 10.12
N GLU A 141 -6.61 -3.21 10.42
CA GLU A 141 -7.19 -4.42 10.96
C GLU A 141 -8.47 -4.73 10.17
N GLU A 142 -8.54 -5.95 9.62
CA GLU A 142 -9.64 -6.40 8.77
C GLU A 142 -10.98 -6.33 9.52
N ALA A 143 -11.96 -5.65 8.94
CA ALA A 143 -13.32 -5.62 9.47
C ALA A 143 -14.06 -6.94 9.19
N ASP A 144 -15.09 -7.25 9.98
CA ASP A 144 -15.99 -8.35 9.64
C ASP A 144 -16.75 -8.08 8.33
N VAL A 145 -17.27 -9.13 7.70
CA VAL A 145 -17.93 -9.06 6.38
C VAL A 145 -19.13 -8.10 6.38
N ALA A 146 -19.90 -8.03 7.46
CA ALA A 146 -21.07 -7.16 7.54
C ALA A 146 -20.66 -5.68 7.60
N THR A 147 -19.64 -5.37 8.41
CA THR A 147 -19.02 -4.06 8.51
C THR A 147 -18.43 -3.63 7.17
N GLN A 148 -17.68 -4.51 6.50
CA GLN A 148 -17.13 -4.21 5.17
C GLN A 148 -18.24 -3.91 4.15
N LYS A 149 -19.30 -4.72 4.09
CA LYS A 149 -20.42 -4.49 3.16
C LYS A 149 -21.11 -3.16 3.42
N LYS A 150 -21.35 -2.81 4.70
CA LYS A 150 -21.96 -1.54 5.10
C LYS A 150 -21.08 -0.35 4.69
N THR A 151 -19.80 -0.40 5.05
CA THR A 151 -18.81 0.61 4.69
C THR A 151 -18.72 0.78 3.18
N TRP A 152 -18.65 -0.33 2.44
CA TRP A 152 -18.59 -0.31 0.99
C TRP A 152 -19.79 0.36 0.37
N LYS A 153 -21.00 0.04 0.83
CA LYS A 153 -22.23 0.67 0.34
C LYS A 153 -22.18 2.19 0.48
N ILE A 154 -21.70 2.70 1.61
CA ILE A 154 -21.60 4.16 1.87
C ILE A 154 -20.52 4.78 0.97
N PHE A 155 -19.35 4.14 0.87
CA PHE A 155 -18.23 4.63 0.07
C PHE A 155 -18.51 4.59 -1.45
N ALA A 156 -19.17 3.54 -1.93
CA ALA A 156 -19.46 3.33 -3.35
C ALA A 156 -20.53 4.29 -3.88
N GLN A 157 -21.49 4.69 -3.05
CA GLN A 157 -22.61 5.58 -3.41
C GLN A 157 -22.26 7.07 -3.42
N ALA A 158 -21.12 7.44 -2.82
CA ALA A 158 -20.59 8.79 -2.86
C ALA A 158 -19.72 9.01 -4.11
#